data_AF-A0A9X0CUQ3-F1
#
_entry.id   AF-A0A9X0CUQ3-F1
#
_cell.length_a   1.000
_cell.length_b   1.000
_cell.length_c   1.000
_cell.angle_alpha   90.00
_cell.angle_beta   90.00
_cell.angle_gamma   90.00
#
_symmetry.space_group_name_H-M   'P 1'
#
loop_
_entity.id
_entity.type
_entity.pdbx_description
1 polymer ?
#
loop_
_entity_poly.entity_id
_entity_poly.type
_entity_poly.pdbx_seq_one_letter_code
_entity_poly.pdbx_strand_id
1 'polypeptide(L)'
;MNFALWRTIGNETLIKSNINNWFACKEGNGSLVRQKEGSITCKLVKQVSKQCAGVPTKVKMHPGALYLSSSGTLAYYYFDGSTSGSWPVHDPCGRNEQNQLKGVANPHGNIYVR
;
A
#
# COMPACT_ATOMS: atom_id res chain seq x y z
N MET A 1 -17.80 4.95 -2.59
CA MET A 1 -17.23 3.60 -2.78
C MET A 1 -17.58 2.76 -1.55
N ASN A 2 -18.11 1.54 -1.71
CA ASN A 2 -18.48 0.69 -0.55
C ASN A 2 -17.39 -0.36 -0.29
N PHE A 3 -16.45 -0.04 0.60
CA PHE A 3 -15.33 -0.93 0.93
C PHE A 3 -15.76 -2.22 1.64
N ALA A 4 -16.97 -2.27 2.23
CA ALA A 4 -17.47 -3.50 2.83
C ALA A 4 -17.64 -4.64 1.81
N LEU A 5 -17.91 -4.30 0.54
CA LEU A 5 -18.04 -5.26 -0.56
C LEU A 5 -16.71 -5.92 -0.94
N TRP A 6 -15.56 -5.31 -0.63
CA TRP A 6 -14.27 -5.91 -1.01
C TRP A 6 -14.08 -7.29 -0.37
N ARG A 7 -14.64 -7.48 0.84
CA ARG A 7 -14.59 -8.74 1.59
C ARG A 7 -15.32 -9.89 0.89
N THR A 8 -16.25 -9.59 -0.02
CA THR A 8 -16.96 -10.61 -0.80
C THR A 8 -16.23 -10.96 -2.09
N ILE A 9 -15.26 -10.14 -2.51
CA ILE A 9 -14.46 -10.38 -3.72
C ILE A 9 -13.32 -11.35 -3.40
N GLY A 10 -12.63 -11.15 -2.28
CA GLY A 10 -11.60 -12.06 -1.80
C GLY A 10 -10.70 -11.46 -0.73
N ASN A 11 -9.58 -12.12 -0.47
CA ASN A 11 -8.67 -11.81 0.64
C ASN A 11 -7.21 -11.64 0.21
N GLU A 12 -6.92 -11.68 -1.09
CA GLU A 12 -5.63 -11.32 -1.65
C GLU A 12 -5.72 -9.95 -2.32
N THR A 13 -4.63 -9.18 -2.23
CA THR A 13 -4.54 -7.86 -2.87
C THR A 13 -3.33 -7.76 -3.75
N LEU A 14 -3.49 -7.13 -4.91
CA LEU A 14 -2.39 -6.65 -5.74
C LEU A 14 -2.45 -5.13 -5.79
N ILE A 15 -1.38 -4.49 -5.36
CA ILE A 15 -1.22 -3.03 -5.43
C ILE A 15 -0.27 -2.74 -6.58
N LYS A 16 -0.75 -1.98 -7.55
CA LYS A 16 0.03 -1.53 -8.71
C LYS A 16 0.10 -0.02 -8.71
N SER A 17 1.27 0.53 -8.98
CA SER A 17 1.46 1.96 -9.21
C SER A 17 2.44 2.19 -10.35
N ASN A 18 2.24 3.24 -11.13
CA ASN A 18 3.23 3.63 -12.14
C ASN A 18 4.38 4.47 -11.57
N ILE A 19 4.31 4.85 -10.28
CA ILE A 19 5.37 5.58 -9.59
C ILE A 19 6.04 4.78 -8.45
N ASN A 20 5.44 3.66 -8.01
CA ASN A 20 5.94 2.86 -6.89
C ASN A 20 5.87 1.34 -7.17
N ASN A 21 6.62 0.56 -6.39
CA ASN A 21 6.75 -0.89 -6.52
C ASN A 21 5.41 -1.61 -6.37
N TRP A 22 5.24 -2.73 -7.06
CA TRP A 22 4.02 -3.52 -7.02
C TRP A 22 4.14 -4.61 -5.97
N PHE A 23 3.09 -4.79 -5.18
CA PHE A 23 3.05 -5.81 -4.13
C PHE A 23 1.81 -6.67 -4.26
N ALA A 24 2.01 -8.00 -4.23
CA ALA A 24 0.94 -8.96 -4.03
C ALA A 24 0.95 -9.39 -2.56
N CYS A 25 -0.14 -9.16 -1.84
CA CYS A 25 -0.23 -9.38 -0.41
C CYS A 25 -1.37 -10.33 -0.07
N LYS A 26 -1.08 -11.27 0.83
CA LYS A 26 -2.05 -12.15 1.49
C LYS A 26 -2.26 -11.69 2.93
N GLU A 27 -3.48 -11.89 3.42
CA GLU A 27 -3.82 -11.61 4.82
C GLU A 27 -3.02 -12.48 5.78
N GLY A 28 -2.70 -11.90 6.93
CA GLY A 28 -2.21 -12.59 8.11
C GLY A 28 -3.18 -12.35 9.25
N ASN A 29 -2.72 -11.76 10.36
CA ASN A 29 -3.66 -11.26 11.37
C ASN A 29 -4.22 -9.86 11.02
N GLY A 30 -3.63 -9.17 10.04
CA GLY A 30 -4.10 -7.94 9.42
C GLY A 30 -4.63 -8.14 8.00
N SER A 31 -5.34 -7.14 7.49
CA SER A 31 -6.04 -7.19 6.21
C SER A 31 -6.30 -5.80 5.62
N LEU A 32 -5.96 -5.62 4.34
CA LEU A 32 -6.33 -4.42 3.59
C LEU A 32 -7.84 -4.41 3.30
N VAL A 33 -8.35 -5.53 2.80
CA VAL A 33 -9.75 -5.67 2.37
C VAL A 33 -10.73 -5.47 3.52
N ARG A 34 -10.37 -5.96 4.71
CA ARG A 34 -11.18 -5.80 5.92
C ARG A 34 -10.91 -4.51 6.66
N GLN A 35 -9.89 -3.75 6.25
CA GLN A 35 -9.38 -2.58 6.96
C GLN A 35 -9.06 -2.91 8.41
N LYS A 36 -8.17 -3.89 8.59
CA LYS A 36 -7.78 -4.40 9.91
C LYS A 36 -6.27 -4.33 10.06
N GLU A 37 -5.81 -3.68 11.12
CA GLU A 37 -4.39 -3.67 11.47
C GLU A 37 -3.84 -5.07 11.74
N GLY A 38 -2.57 -5.27 11.39
CA GLY A 38 -1.87 -6.50 11.70
C GLY A 38 -0.83 -6.87 10.65
N SER A 39 -0.26 -8.06 10.78
CA SER A 39 0.66 -8.66 9.83
C SER A 39 -0.04 -9.09 8.55
N ILE A 40 0.70 -8.94 7.45
CA ILE A 40 0.38 -9.46 6.11
C ILE A 40 1.64 -10.06 5.52
N THR A 41 1.49 -10.92 4.53
CA THR A 41 2.62 -11.47 3.78
C THR A 41 2.57 -10.94 2.36
N CYS A 42 3.57 -10.16 1.97
CA CYS A 42 3.66 -9.59 0.63
C CYS A 42 4.84 -10.14 -0.16
N LYS A 43 4.69 -10.10 -1.48
CA LYS A 43 5.74 -10.39 -2.45
C LYS A 43 5.92 -9.19 -3.37
N LEU A 44 7.17 -8.85 -3.69
CA LEU A 44 7.49 -7.86 -4.71
C LEU A 44 7.16 -8.46 -6.08
N VAL A 45 6.19 -7.86 -6.78
CA VAL A 45 5.77 -8.31 -8.12
C VAL A 45 6.55 -7.58 -9.21
N LYS A 46 6.80 -6.27 -9.01
CA LYS A 46 7.55 -5.44 -9.94
C LYS A 46 8.24 -4.31 -9.21
N GLN A 47 9.52 -4.12 -9.47
CA GLN A 47 10.28 -2.97 -8.99
C GLN A 47 10.18 -1.82 -10.01
N VAL A 48 9.41 -0.78 -9.68
CA VAL A 48 9.12 0.33 -10.60
C VAL A 48 10.14 1.46 -10.45
N SER A 49 10.45 1.85 -9.21
CA SER A 49 11.40 2.94 -8.92
C SER A 49 12.86 2.54 -9.08
N LYS A 50 13.15 1.23 -9.09
CA LYS A 50 14.51 0.65 -9.07
C LYS A 50 15.36 1.03 -7.84
N GLN A 51 14.77 1.61 -6.79
CA GLN A 51 15.52 2.07 -5.62
C GLN A 51 15.65 1.00 -4.52
N CYS A 52 14.55 0.32 -4.18
CA CYS A 52 14.51 -0.66 -3.10
C CYS A 52 13.68 -1.88 -3.50
N ALA A 53 13.98 -3.04 -2.89
CA ALA A 53 13.29 -4.30 -3.10
C ALA A 53 12.55 -4.83 -1.85
N GLY A 54 12.50 -4.02 -0.78
CA GLY A 54 11.75 -4.33 0.43
C GLY A 54 10.25 -4.49 0.16
N VAL A 55 9.57 -5.22 1.04
CA VAL A 55 8.13 -5.43 0.99
C VAL A 55 7.48 -5.02 2.31
N PRO A 56 6.24 -4.50 2.30
CA PRO A 56 5.50 -4.30 3.53
C PRO A 56 5.14 -5.64 4.17
N THR A 57 5.05 -5.63 5.49
CA THR A 57 4.70 -6.81 6.31
C THR A 57 3.55 -6.53 7.26
N LYS A 58 3.06 -5.29 7.30
CA LYS A 58 1.98 -4.85 8.20
C LYS A 58 1.01 -3.93 7.48
N VAL A 59 -0.26 -4.07 7.84
CA VAL A 59 -1.30 -3.06 7.67
C VAL A 59 -1.38 -2.27 8.96
N LYS A 60 -1.43 -0.95 8.81
CA LYS A 60 -1.63 0.00 9.89
C LYS A 60 -2.73 0.98 9.54
N MET A 61 -3.36 1.52 10.56
CA MET A 61 -4.44 2.48 10.46
C MET A 61 -4.03 3.80 11.09
N HIS A 62 -4.54 4.86 10.50
CA HIS A 62 -4.53 6.20 11.02
C HIS A 62 -5.97 6.73 10.87
N PRO A 63 -6.44 7.69 11.67
CA PRO A 63 -7.75 8.29 11.45
C PRO A 63 -7.95 8.70 9.98
N GLY A 64 -8.93 8.08 9.31
CA GLY A 64 -9.26 8.33 7.91
C GLY A 64 -8.35 7.65 6.86
N ALA A 65 -7.33 6.89 7.27
CA ALA A 65 -6.35 6.31 6.35
C ALA A 65 -5.87 4.90 6.75
N LEU A 66 -5.38 4.17 5.75
CA LEU A 66 -4.71 2.88 5.91
C LEU A 66 -3.36 2.94 5.22
N TYR A 67 -2.32 2.38 5.83
CA TYR A 67 -0.99 2.34 5.21
C TYR A 67 -0.30 1.00 5.39
N LEU A 68 0.61 0.74 4.46
CA LEU A 68 1.43 -0.46 4.44
C LEU A 68 2.81 -0.16 4.95
N SER A 69 3.28 -0.94 5.92
CA SER A 69 4.54 -0.71 6.61
C SER A 69 5.31 -2.01 6.77
N SER A 70 6.63 -1.94 6.93
CA SER A 70 7.42 -3.04 7.50
C SER A 70 7.74 -2.81 8.99
N SER A 71 7.77 -1.56 9.44
CA SER A 71 8.09 -1.18 10.82
C SER A 71 7.58 0.22 11.18
N GLY A 72 7.07 0.37 12.40
CA GLY A 72 6.67 1.66 12.97
C GLY A 72 5.61 2.39 12.14
N THR A 73 5.88 3.67 11.88
CA THR A 73 5.03 4.62 11.13
C THR A 73 5.52 4.87 9.71
N LEU A 74 6.52 4.11 9.24
CA LEU A 74 7.11 4.28 7.92
C LEU A 74 6.32 3.49 6.89
N ALA A 75 5.92 4.13 5.80
CA ALA A 75 4.96 3.59 4.85
C ALA A 75 5.57 3.35 3.47
N TYR A 76 5.22 2.21 2.87
CA TYR A 76 5.41 1.92 1.45
C TYR A 76 4.31 2.55 0.60
N TYR A 77 3.07 2.43 1.09
CA TYR A 77 1.87 3.01 0.52
C TYR A 77 1.06 3.60 1.64
N TYR A 78 0.55 4.81 1.43
CA TYR A 78 -0.40 5.48 2.29
C TYR A 78 -1.69 5.74 1.52
N PHE A 79 -2.78 5.10 1.91
CA PHE A 79 -4.10 5.25 1.30
C PHE A 79 -4.95 6.15 2.17
N ASP A 80 -4.93 7.45 1.85
CA ASP A 80 -5.73 8.43 2.56
C ASP A 80 -7.14 8.52 1.97
N GLY A 81 -8.15 8.45 2.83
CA GLY A 81 -9.55 8.67 2.47
C GLY A 81 -9.97 10.14 2.57
N SER A 82 -9.09 11.01 3.08
CA SER A 82 -9.34 12.44 3.26
C SER A 82 -8.33 13.29 2.50
N THR A 83 -8.76 14.49 2.09
CA THR A 83 -7.86 15.55 1.60
C THR A 83 -7.42 16.49 2.73
N SER A 84 -7.95 16.32 3.94
CA SER A 84 -7.72 17.22 5.09
C SER A 84 -6.49 16.86 5.94
N GLY A 85 -5.82 15.74 5.66
CA GLY A 85 -4.71 15.24 6.45
C GLY A 85 -3.63 14.62 5.59
N SER A 86 -2.38 14.78 6.05
CA SER A 86 -1.16 14.10 5.59
C SER A 86 -0.75 14.26 4.11
N TRP A 87 0.53 14.00 3.85
CA TRP A 87 1.05 13.80 2.50
C TRP A 87 0.96 12.30 2.17
N PRO A 88 0.25 11.86 1.11
CA PRO A 88 0.31 10.46 0.70
C PRO A 88 1.74 10.07 0.34
N VAL A 89 2.28 9.09 1.06
CA VAL A 89 3.60 8.52 0.82
C VAL A 89 3.48 7.33 -0.12
N HIS A 90 4.25 7.38 -1.22
CA HIS A 90 4.46 6.27 -2.13
C HIS A 90 5.96 5.96 -2.22
N ASP A 91 6.51 5.42 -1.14
CA ASP A 91 7.95 5.18 -1.01
C ASP A 91 8.28 3.69 -1.22
N PRO A 92 9.00 3.31 -2.29
CA PRO A 92 9.44 1.92 -2.52
C PRO A 92 10.32 1.34 -1.40
N CYS A 93 10.94 2.20 -0.59
CA CYS A 93 11.83 1.83 0.50
C CYS A 93 11.13 1.76 1.86
N GLY A 94 9.88 2.22 1.95
CA GLY A 94 9.11 2.21 3.19
C GLY A 94 9.72 3.09 4.29
N ARG A 95 10.20 4.29 3.95
CA ARG A 95 10.89 5.24 4.85
C ARG A 95 10.23 6.61 4.94
N ASN A 96 9.08 6.81 4.29
CA ASN A 96 8.44 8.13 4.16
C ASN A 96 9.27 9.16 3.38
N GLU A 97 10.02 8.69 2.36
CA GLU A 97 10.89 9.51 1.53
C GLU A 97 10.38 9.65 0.09
N GLN A 98 10.93 10.63 -0.65
CA GLN A 98 10.56 10.89 -2.05
C GLN A 98 11.27 9.98 -3.07
N ASN A 99 11.21 8.67 -2.87
CA ASN A 99 11.90 7.67 -3.69
C ASN A 99 11.05 7.12 -4.85
N GLN A 100 9.84 7.64 -5.04
CA GLN A 100 8.98 7.29 -6.18
C GLN A 100 9.65 7.61 -7.52
N LEU A 101 9.29 6.86 -8.55
CA LEU A 101 9.73 7.15 -9.92
C LEU A 101 9.20 8.53 -10.35
N LYS A 102 10.11 9.40 -10.83
CA LYS A 102 9.80 10.76 -11.29
C LYS A 102 9.63 10.82 -12.81
N GLY A 103 9.03 11.91 -13.30
CA GLY A 103 8.81 12.13 -14.74
C GLY A 103 7.73 11.24 -15.36
N VAL A 104 6.85 10.67 -14.54
CA VAL A 104 5.75 9.80 -15.01
C VAL A 104 4.53 10.65 -15.32
N ALA A 105 4.03 10.56 -16.56
CA ALA A 105 2.77 11.19 -16.94
C ALA A 105 1.59 10.52 -16.19
N ASN A 106 0.71 11.33 -15.61
CA ASN A 106 -0.49 10.89 -14.87
C ASN A 106 -0.18 9.83 -13.80
N PRO A 107 0.54 10.21 -12.72
CA PRO A 107 0.89 9.28 -11.64
C PRO A 107 -0.36 8.76 -10.93
N HIS A 108 -0.44 7.44 -10.74
CA HIS A 108 -1.60 6.80 -10.12
C HIS A 108 -1.26 5.43 -9.50
N GLY A 109 -2.22 4.90 -8.75
CA GLY A 109 -2.18 3.57 -8.15
C GLY A 109 -3.52 2.87 -8.28
N ASN A 110 -3.51 1.54 -8.24
CA ASN A 110 -4.69 0.69 -8.31
C ASN A 110 -4.55 -0.44 -7.29
N ILE A 111 -5.66 -0.80 -6.65
CA ILE A 111 -5.76 -1.97 -5.78
C ILE A 111 -6.70 -2.97 -6.46
N TYR A 112 -6.22 -4.18 -6.68
CA TYR A 112 -7.01 -5.31 -7.18
C TYR A 112 -7.24 -6.28 -6.03
N VAL A 113 -8.46 -6.78 -5.90
CA VAL A 113 -8.86 -7.75 -4.87
C VAL A 113 -9.25 -9.05 -5.57
N ARG A 114 -8.84 -10.20 -5.01
CA ARG A 114 -9.23 -11.54 -5.49
C ARG A 114 -9.23 -12.57 -4.36
#